data_AF-A0A0G0CLF6-F1
#
_entry.id   AF-A0A0G0CLF6-F1
#
_cell.length_a   1.000
_cell.length_b   1.000
_cell.length_c   1.000
_cell.angle_alpha   90.00
_cell.angle_beta   90.00
_cell.angle_gamma   90.00
#
_symmetry.space_group_name_H-M   'P 1'
#
loop_
_entity.id
_entity.type
_entity.pdbx_description
1 polymer ?
#
loop_
_entity_poly.entity_id
_entity_poly.type
_entity_poly.pdbx_seq_one_letter_code
_entity_poly.pdbx_strand_id
1 'polypeptide(L)'
;METKTNIPTIEEIKKYLEEYGWKFRETTSDGKLVIISPYTLEKEMKGVLVSFKIEGEFVMVSTVGFMKNVSKDFSRNLLAINDHIKLVKIFTTNNDKDNDFDAELGFELWNESWNKETFFAFMDMLALGIEKTIEIISNEDIPHQTDFITYS
;
A
#
# COMPACT_ATOMS: atom_id res chain seq x y z
N MET A 1 -30.14 -1.07 17.57
CA MET A 1 -29.79 -1.80 16.34
C MET A 1 -28.28 -1.97 16.38
N GLU A 2 -27.79 -3.20 16.49
CA GLU A 2 -26.37 -3.48 16.29
C GLU A 2 -26.07 -3.32 14.80
N THR A 3 -25.23 -2.35 14.45
CA THR A 3 -24.66 -2.21 13.11
C THR A 3 -23.81 -3.45 12.84
N LYS A 4 -24.28 -4.33 11.93
CA LYS A 4 -23.44 -5.40 11.40
C LYS A 4 -22.19 -4.76 10.79
N THR A 5 -21.03 -5.03 11.40
CA THR A 5 -19.73 -4.67 10.86
C THR A 5 -19.46 -5.54 9.64
N ASN A 6 -19.46 -4.93 8.44
CA ASN A 6 -19.04 -5.57 7.18
C ASN A 6 -17.50 -5.56 7.04
N ILE A 7 -16.78 -5.88 8.11
CA ILE A 7 -15.33 -6.03 8.04
C ILE A 7 -15.07 -7.36 7.33
N PRO A 8 -14.31 -7.39 6.22
CA PRO A 8 -14.05 -8.63 5.54
C PRO A 8 -13.19 -9.58 6.37
N THR A 9 -13.40 -10.85 6.14
CA THR A 9 -12.49 -11.91 6.54
C THR A 9 -11.29 -11.97 5.59
N ILE A 10 -10.19 -12.59 6.04
CA ILE A 10 -9.03 -12.85 5.19
C ILE A 10 -9.42 -13.67 3.94
N GLU A 11 -10.33 -14.63 4.07
CA GLU A 11 -10.82 -15.43 2.94
C GLU A 11 -11.60 -14.59 1.92
N GLU A 12 -12.34 -13.57 2.36
CA GLU A 12 -13.01 -12.63 1.44
C GLU A 12 -12.01 -11.76 0.68
N ILE A 13 -10.96 -11.27 1.35
CA ILE A 13 -9.86 -10.53 0.70
C ILE A 13 -9.20 -11.41 -0.36
N LYS A 14 -8.85 -12.66 0.00
CA LYS A 14 -8.25 -13.65 -0.92
C LYS A 14 -9.13 -13.89 -2.13
N LYS A 15 -10.43 -14.12 -1.91
CA LYS A 15 -11.41 -14.30 -2.99
C LYS A 15 -11.43 -13.09 -3.93
N TYR A 16 -11.47 -11.88 -3.41
CA TYR A 16 -11.47 -10.69 -4.25
C TYR A 16 -10.15 -10.50 -5.01
N LEU A 17 -9.01 -10.81 -4.40
CA LEU A 17 -7.71 -10.79 -5.09
C LEU A 17 -7.65 -11.82 -6.23
N GLU A 18 -8.12 -13.05 -6.01
CA GLU A 18 -8.24 -14.08 -7.03
C GLU A 18 -9.13 -13.62 -8.19
N GLU A 19 -10.31 -13.07 -7.89
CA GLU A 19 -11.24 -12.57 -8.89
C GLU A 19 -10.70 -11.35 -9.66
N TYR A 20 -9.88 -10.53 -9.01
CA TYR A 20 -9.18 -9.40 -9.64
C TYR A 20 -7.97 -9.86 -10.49
N GLY A 21 -7.51 -11.09 -10.31
CA GLY A 21 -6.37 -11.67 -11.04
C GLY A 21 -5.01 -11.45 -10.37
N TRP A 22 -4.99 -11.04 -9.10
CA TRP A 22 -3.76 -10.87 -8.32
C TRP A 22 -3.39 -12.14 -7.57
N LYS A 23 -2.11 -12.51 -7.65
CA LYS A 23 -1.54 -13.63 -6.89
C LYS A 23 -1.23 -13.16 -5.47
N PHE A 24 -1.31 -14.03 -4.48
CA PHE A 24 -0.92 -13.66 -3.13
C PHE A 24 -0.34 -14.83 -2.34
N ARG A 25 0.22 -14.50 -1.18
CA ARG A 25 0.63 -15.44 -0.13
C ARG A 25 0.18 -14.93 1.22
N GLU A 26 0.00 -15.87 2.14
CA GLU A 26 -0.24 -15.58 3.55
C GLU A 26 1.08 -15.46 4.31
N THR A 27 1.13 -14.52 5.25
CA THR A 27 2.22 -14.39 6.23
C THR A 27 1.67 -13.94 7.56
N THR A 28 2.50 -13.98 8.60
CA THR A 28 2.16 -13.41 9.91
C THR A 28 3.00 -12.17 10.16
N SER A 29 2.37 -11.09 10.60
CA SER A 29 3.02 -9.85 11.03
C SER A 29 2.32 -9.37 12.30
N ASP A 30 3.09 -9.07 13.35
CA ASP A 30 2.59 -8.67 14.68
C ASP A 30 1.55 -9.65 15.27
N GLY A 31 1.71 -10.95 15.00
CA GLY A 31 0.78 -11.99 15.44
C GLY A 31 -0.56 -12.00 14.70
N LYS A 32 -0.74 -11.16 13.66
CA LYS A 32 -1.91 -11.14 12.80
C LYS A 32 -1.62 -11.79 11.45
N LEU A 33 -2.63 -12.46 10.88
CA LEU A 33 -2.58 -12.97 9.52
C LEU A 33 -2.64 -11.79 8.54
N VAL A 34 -1.72 -11.76 7.59
CA VAL A 34 -1.59 -10.71 6.57
C VAL A 34 -1.49 -11.36 5.20
N ILE A 35 -2.18 -10.78 4.21
CA ILE A 35 -2.05 -11.18 2.82
C ILE A 35 -1.03 -10.26 2.14
N ILE A 36 -0.09 -10.85 1.41
CA ILE A 36 0.89 -10.13 0.60
C ILE A 36 0.70 -10.49 -0.87
N SER A 37 0.49 -9.49 -1.70
CA SER A 37 0.38 -9.61 -3.16
C SER A 37 1.50 -8.84 -3.85
N PRO A 38 2.15 -9.39 -4.88
CA PRO A 38 3.10 -8.63 -5.68
C PRO A 38 2.37 -7.79 -6.74
N TYR A 39 2.77 -6.54 -6.90
CA TYR A 39 2.36 -5.66 -8.00
C TYR A 39 3.55 -5.40 -8.91
N THR A 40 3.44 -5.75 -10.19
CA THR A 40 4.47 -5.48 -11.20
C THR A 40 4.27 -4.10 -11.79
N LEU A 41 5.33 -3.29 -11.82
CA LEU A 41 5.27 -1.96 -12.42
C LEU A 41 5.08 -2.06 -13.93
N GLU A 42 4.29 -1.17 -14.50
CA GLU A 42 4.01 -1.22 -15.94
C GLU A 42 5.30 -1.07 -16.76
N LYS A 43 5.50 -1.99 -17.72
CA LYS A 43 6.65 -2.04 -18.65
C LYS A 43 8.00 -2.31 -17.99
N GLU A 44 8.02 -2.69 -16.72
CA GLU A 44 9.23 -3.00 -15.96
C GLU A 44 9.28 -4.49 -15.56
N MET A 45 10.48 -5.02 -15.36
CA MET A 45 10.68 -6.35 -14.75
C MET A 45 10.79 -6.28 -13.22
N LYS A 46 10.27 -5.20 -12.62
CA LYS A 46 10.32 -4.92 -11.19
C LYS A 46 8.93 -4.65 -10.66
N GLY A 47 8.75 -4.86 -9.37
CA GLY A 47 7.48 -4.65 -8.68
C GLY A 47 7.66 -4.30 -7.22
N VAL A 48 6.56 -3.98 -6.57
CA VAL A 48 6.50 -3.79 -5.12
C VAL A 48 5.57 -4.83 -4.50
N LEU A 49 5.77 -5.11 -3.23
CA LEU A 49 4.83 -5.93 -2.47
C LEU A 49 3.73 -5.03 -1.92
N VAL A 50 2.49 -5.51 -1.93
CA VAL A 50 1.31 -4.88 -1.34
C VAL A 50 0.79 -5.78 -0.23
N SER A 51 0.60 -5.24 0.95
CA SER A 51 0.02 -5.88 2.11
C SER A 51 -1.45 -5.53 2.27
N PHE A 52 -2.22 -6.51 2.75
CA PHE A 52 -3.62 -6.35 3.15
C PHE A 52 -3.74 -6.84 4.58
N LYS A 53 -3.96 -5.92 5.51
CA LYS A 53 -4.02 -6.18 6.95
C LYS A 53 -5.34 -5.70 7.51
N ILE A 54 -6.07 -6.58 8.18
CA ILE A 54 -7.31 -6.19 8.87
C ILE A 54 -6.94 -5.50 10.18
N GLU A 55 -7.30 -4.23 10.31
CA GLU A 55 -7.00 -3.37 11.44
C GLU A 55 -8.28 -2.83 12.06
N GLY A 56 -8.83 -3.60 13.01
CA GLY A 56 -10.08 -3.22 13.69
C GLY A 56 -11.23 -3.18 12.69
N GLU A 57 -11.63 -1.98 12.26
CA GLU A 57 -12.82 -1.72 11.45
C GLU A 57 -12.55 -1.52 9.94
N PHE A 58 -11.28 -1.60 9.51
CA PHE A 58 -10.90 -1.41 8.11
C PHE A 58 -9.83 -2.42 7.66
N VAL A 59 -9.65 -2.53 6.34
CA VAL A 59 -8.48 -3.20 5.75
C VAL A 59 -7.47 -2.14 5.37
N MET A 60 -6.29 -2.19 6.00
CA MET A 60 -5.14 -1.40 5.58
C MET A 60 -4.53 -2.07 4.35
N VAL A 61 -4.52 -1.35 3.23
CA VAL A 61 -3.87 -1.78 1.99
C VAL A 61 -2.66 -0.88 1.76
N SER A 62 -1.45 -1.42 1.84
CA SER A 62 -0.23 -0.62 1.67
C SER A 62 0.90 -1.36 1.00
N THR A 63 1.75 -0.64 0.27
CA THR A 63 3.03 -1.14 -0.21
C THR A 63 3.93 -1.55 0.96
N VAL A 64 4.80 -2.55 0.81
CA VAL A 64 5.78 -2.96 1.82
C VAL A 64 7.17 -2.51 1.41
N GLY A 65 7.87 -1.78 2.29
CA GLY A 65 9.27 -1.38 2.07
C GLY A 65 9.46 -0.43 0.88
N PHE A 66 8.48 0.45 0.65
CA PHE A 66 8.40 1.28 -0.54
C PHE A 66 9.42 2.43 -0.57
N MET A 67 9.54 3.18 0.52
CA MET A 67 10.55 4.22 0.67
C MET A 67 11.26 4.05 2.01
N LYS A 68 12.50 3.56 1.98
CA LYS A 68 13.31 3.34 3.18
C LYS A 68 14.40 4.38 3.31
N ASN A 69 14.72 4.74 4.54
CA ASN A 69 15.77 5.70 4.90
C ASN A 69 15.59 7.07 4.22
N VAL A 70 14.36 7.59 4.17
CA VAL A 70 14.10 8.93 3.67
C VAL A 70 14.57 9.95 4.72
N SER A 71 15.44 10.89 4.33
CA SER A 71 15.85 11.97 5.24
C SER A 71 14.64 12.83 5.65
N LYS A 72 14.59 13.22 6.93
CA LYS A 72 13.57 14.12 7.49
C LYS A 72 13.46 15.47 6.76
N ASP A 73 14.51 15.89 6.06
CA ASP A 73 14.51 17.11 5.24
C ASP A 73 13.47 17.05 4.10
N PHE A 74 13.14 15.85 3.63
CA PHE A 74 12.16 15.62 2.55
C PHE A 74 10.74 15.37 3.06
N SER A 75 10.50 15.47 4.37
CA SER A 75 9.15 15.29 4.95
C SER A 75 8.10 16.23 4.33
N ARG A 76 8.49 17.48 4.03
CA ARG A 76 7.62 18.45 3.35
C ARG A 76 7.29 18.06 1.91
N ASN A 77 8.26 17.50 1.19
CA ASN A 77 8.05 16.98 -0.15
C ASN A 77 7.02 15.85 -0.15
N LEU A 78 7.16 14.88 0.76
CA LEU A 78 6.19 13.79 0.87
C LEU A 78 4.78 14.28 1.23
N LEU A 79 4.66 15.29 2.09
CA LEU A 79 3.37 15.94 2.37
C LEU A 79 2.80 16.62 1.12
N ALA A 80 3.62 17.30 0.33
CA ALA A 80 3.19 17.91 -0.92
C ALA A 80 2.72 16.85 -1.95
N ILE A 81 3.37 15.68 -1.99
CA ILE A 81 2.94 14.57 -2.86
C ILE A 81 1.54 14.08 -2.45
N ASN A 82 1.24 13.94 -1.16
CA ASN A 82 -0.11 13.64 -0.67
C ASN A 82 -1.16 14.71 -1.05
N ASP A 83 -0.71 15.95 -1.28
CA ASP A 83 -1.57 17.01 -1.77
C ASP A 83 -1.85 16.94 -3.26
N HIS A 84 -0.92 16.40 -4.05
CA HIS A 84 -1.08 16.21 -5.49
C HIS A 84 -1.78 14.89 -5.84
N ILE A 85 -1.48 13.80 -5.12
CA ILE A 85 -2.06 12.47 -5.36
C ILE A 85 -3.11 12.18 -4.29
N LYS A 86 -4.39 12.39 -4.64
CA LYS A 86 -5.51 12.14 -3.71
C LYS A 86 -6.02 10.69 -3.70
N LEU A 87 -5.52 9.85 -4.61
CA LEU A 87 -5.95 8.45 -4.75
C LEU A 87 -5.41 7.55 -3.63
N VAL A 88 -4.24 7.89 -3.09
CA VAL A 88 -3.50 7.11 -2.10
C VAL A 88 -2.85 8.07 -1.10
N LYS A 89 -2.46 7.55 0.06
CA LYS A 89 -1.74 8.29 1.08
C LYS A 89 -0.35 7.69 1.26
N ILE A 90 0.65 8.55 1.34
CA ILE A 90 1.99 8.26 1.84
C ILE A 90 1.97 8.50 3.34
N PHE A 91 2.36 7.51 4.11
CA PHE A 91 2.43 7.58 5.58
C PHE A 91 3.71 6.95 6.08
N THR A 92 4.20 7.44 7.22
CA THR A 92 5.46 6.97 7.82
C THR A 92 5.23 5.68 8.61
N THR A 93 6.09 4.68 8.45
CA THR A 93 5.92 3.35 9.10
C THR A 93 6.98 3.02 10.13
N ASN A 94 8.08 3.75 10.18
CA ASN A 94 9.18 3.47 11.10
C ASN A 94 9.79 4.78 11.62
N ASN A 95 9.92 4.89 12.96
CA ASN A 95 10.27 6.14 13.65
C ASN A 95 11.63 6.09 14.39
N ASP A 96 12.40 5.01 14.22
CA ASP A 96 13.51 4.67 15.11
C ASP A 96 14.91 5.06 14.58
N LYS A 97 14.99 6.03 13.66
CA LYS A 97 16.28 6.62 13.25
C LYS A 97 16.27 8.14 13.47
N ASP A 98 17.34 8.65 14.07
CA ASP A 98 17.42 10.05 14.50
C ASP A 98 17.15 11.05 13.35
N ASN A 99 17.55 10.72 12.12
CA ASN A 99 17.43 11.63 10.96
C ASN A 99 16.64 11.08 9.76
N ASP A 100 16.26 9.80 9.79
CA ASP A 100 15.59 9.16 8.66
C ASP A 100 14.26 8.53 9.10
N PHE A 101 13.37 8.30 8.14
CA PHE A 101 12.14 7.56 8.35
C PHE A 101 11.85 6.65 7.16
N ASP A 102 11.03 5.63 7.39
CA ASP A 102 10.47 4.81 6.31
C ASP A 102 9.05 5.28 6.01
N ALA A 103 8.64 5.21 4.75
CA ALA A 103 7.31 5.54 4.29
C ALA A 103 6.74 4.46 3.37
N GLU A 104 5.43 4.27 3.49
CA GLU A 104 4.63 3.39 2.65
C GLU A 104 3.51 4.19 2.00
N LEU A 105 2.99 3.65 0.91
CA LEU A 105 1.87 4.19 0.17
C LEU A 105 0.68 3.23 0.23
N GLY A 106 -0.51 3.75 0.48
CA GLY A 106 -1.68 2.92 0.67
C GLY A 106 -2.96 3.70 0.98
N PHE A 107 -3.98 2.96 1.41
CA PHE A 107 -5.26 3.51 1.84
C PHE A 107 -5.95 2.56 2.81
N GLU A 108 -6.98 3.09 3.47
CA GLU A 108 -7.83 2.36 4.41
C GLU A 108 -9.16 2.04 3.71
N LEU A 109 -9.49 0.76 3.56
CA LEU A 109 -10.81 0.31 3.13
C LEU A 109 -11.69 0.08 4.34
N TRP A 110 -12.48 1.10 4.66
CA TRP A 110 -13.44 1.06 5.75
C TRP A 110 -14.58 0.08 5.44
N ASN A 111 -15.09 -0.59 6.48
CA ASN A 111 -16.16 -1.58 6.41
C ASN A 111 -17.39 -1.17 5.56
N GLU A 112 -17.79 0.11 5.60
CA GLU A 112 -18.92 0.64 4.82
C GLU A 112 -18.67 0.65 3.31
N SER A 113 -17.39 0.67 2.91
CA SER A 113 -16.95 0.66 1.52
C SER A 113 -16.64 -0.74 1.00
N TRP A 114 -16.82 -1.78 1.82
CA TRP A 114 -16.44 -3.13 1.45
C TRP A 114 -17.49 -3.81 0.55
N ASN A 115 -17.23 -3.77 -0.75
CA ASN A 115 -17.86 -4.60 -1.76
C ASN A 115 -16.86 -4.84 -2.92
N LYS A 116 -17.20 -5.74 -3.83
CA LYS A 116 -16.32 -6.16 -4.91
C LYS A 116 -15.96 -5.01 -5.86
N GLU A 117 -16.95 -4.26 -6.31
CA GLU A 117 -16.77 -3.17 -7.26
C GLU A 117 -15.88 -2.07 -6.69
N THR A 118 -16.13 -1.69 -5.43
CA THR A 118 -15.30 -0.74 -4.71
C THR A 118 -13.88 -1.28 -4.53
N PHE A 119 -13.72 -2.53 -4.07
CA PHE A 119 -12.40 -3.14 -3.92
C PHE A 119 -11.60 -3.08 -5.24
N PHE A 120 -12.20 -3.46 -6.37
CA PHE A 120 -11.53 -3.42 -7.68
C PHE A 120 -11.13 -2.01 -8.09
N ALA A 121 -12.03 -1.04 -7.94
CA ALA A 121 -11.72 0.36 -8.24
C ALA A 121 -10.56 0.89 -7.38
N PHE A 122 -10.51 0.53 -6.10
CA PHE A 122 -9.41 0.90 -5.21
C PHE A 122 -8.09 0.21 -5.57
N MET A 123 -8.13 -1.03 -6.06
CA MET A 123 -6.95 -1.73 -6.57
C MET A 123 -6.38 -1.05 -7.83
N ASP A 124 -7.24 -0.63 -8.76
CA ASP A 124 -6.82 0.18 -9.93
C ASP A 124 -6.20 1.51 -9.48
N MET A 125 -6.83 2.20 -8.53
CA MET A 125 -6.32 3.45 -7.97
C MET A 125 -4.99 3.27 -7.24
N LEU A 126 -4.79 2.13 -6.57
CA LEU A 126 -3.52 1.79 -5.93
C LEU A 126 -2.40 1.67 -6.94
N ALA A 127 -2.61 0.89 -8.01
CA ALA A 127 -1.63 0.69 -9.06
C ALA A 127 -1.21 2.03 -9.67
N LEU A 128 -2.18 2.84 -10.09
CA LEU A 128 -1.93 4.20 -10.61
C LEU A 128 -1.23 5.10 -9.58
N GLY A 129 -1.61 5.00 -8.31
CA GLY A 129 -1.01 5.76 -7.22
C GLY A 129 0.45 5.39 -6.95
N ILE A 130 0.80 4.10 -7.03
CA ILE A 130 2.17 3.60 -6.92
C ILE A 130 3.00 4.17 -8.07
N GLU A 131 2.57 3.98 -9.31
CA GLU A 131 3.29 4.46 -10.51
C GLU A 131 3.52 5.97 -10.45
N LYS A 132 2.46 6.73 -10.14
CA LYS A 132 2.55 8.19 -10.13
C LYS A 132 3.46 8.69 -9.01
N THR A 133 3.44 8.02 -7.86
CA THR A 133 4.32 8.37 -6.75
C THR A 133 5.79 8.09 -7.08
N ILE A 134 6.10 6.94 -7.70
CA ILE A 134 7.46 6.63 -8.16
C ILE A 134 7.95 7.71 -9.15
N GLU A 135 7.11 8.11 -10.10
CA GLU A 135 7.41 9.17 -11.06
C GLU A 135 7.75 10.50 -10.37
N ILE A 136 6.91 10.95 -9.43
CA ILE A 136 7.12 12.23 -8.74
C ILE A 136 8.36 12.20 -7.85
N ILE A 137 8.53 11.14 -7.06
CA ILE A 137 9.71 10.98 -6.18
C ILE A 137 11.00 11.01 -7.00
N SER A 138 10.99 10.37 -8.17
CA SER A 138 12.12 10.39 -9.10
C SER A 138 12.38 11.79 -9.67
N ASN A 139 11.32 12.53 -10.02
CA ASN A 139 11.45 13.90 -10.54
C ASN A 139 11.86 14.93 -9.48
N GLU A 140 11.54 14.68 -8.20
CA GLU A 140 11.90 15.54 -7.07
C GLU A 140 13.27 15.18 -6.46
N ASP A 141 13.99 14.19 -7.03
CA ASP A 141 15.29 13.71 -6.55
C ASP A 141 15.30 13.33 -5.06
N ILE A 142 14.19 12.80 -4.53
CA ILE A 142 14.09 12.41 -3.12
C ILE A 142 14.92 11.14 -2.89
N PRO A 143 16.00 11.16 -2.08
CA PRO A 143 16.83 9.99 -1.84
C PRO A 143 16.10 8.98 -0.96
N HIS A 144 16.01 7.73 -1.43
CA HIS A 144 15.37 6.62 -0.73
C HIS A 144 15.84 5.27 -1.28
N GLN A 145 15.54 4.19 -0.55
CA GLN A 145 15.67 2.83 -1.05
C GLN A 145 14.29 2.18 -1.13
N THR A 146 13.96 1.58 -2.28
CA THR A 146 12.76 0.74 -2.44
C THR A 146 13.17 -0.73 -2.48
N ASP A 147 12.49 -1.58 -1.69
CA ASP A 147 12.67 -3.03 -1.72
C ASP A 147 11.91 -3.64 -2.92
N PHE A 148 12.38 -3.34 -4.14
CA PHE A 148 11.79 -3.89 -5.36
C PHE A 148 11.95 -5.42 -5.41
N ILE A 149 10.88 -6.10 -5.81
CA ILE A 149 10.93 -7.49 -6.25
C ILE A 149 11.22 -7.53 -7.75
N THR A 150 12.01 -8.50 -8.19
CA THR A 150 12.34 -8.71 -9.60
C THR A 150 11.68 -9.98 -10.11
N TYR A 151 11.15 -9.95 -11.33
CA TYR A 151 10.59 -11.11 -12.00
C TYR A 151 11.59 -11.66 -13.02
N SER A 152 11.70 -12.99 -13.10
CA SER A 152 12.59 -13.73 -14.00
C SER A 152 11.83 -14.29 -15.20
#